data_AF-A0A350MLR1-F1
#
_entry.id   AF-A0A350MLR1-F1
#
_cell.length_a   1.000
_cell.length_b   1.000
_cell.length_c   1.000
_cell.angle_alpha   90.00
_cell.angle_beta   90.00
_cell.angle_gamma   90.00
#
_symmetry.space_group_name_H-M   'P 1'
#
loop_
_entity.id
_entity.type
_entity.pdbx_description
1 polymer ?
#
loop_
_entity_poly.entity_id
_entity_poly.type
_entity_poly.pdbx_seq_one_letter_code
_entity_poly.pdbx_strand_id
1 'polypeptide(L)' 'MVLSDEDILKFQALYKSEFGIEISREDAYEKGIKLLGLMSAVYKPMSEEEYEFIQGHRKDTLPLLKQNIKNI' A
#
# COMPACT_ATOMS: atom_id res chain seq x y z
N MET A 1 17.83 7.07 3.13
CA MET A 1 17.39 5.67 2.91
C MET A 1 18.10 5.15 1.68
N VAL A 2 18.53 3.89 1.67
CA VAL A 2 19.17 3.24 0.53
C VAL A 2 18.34 1.99 0.23
N LEU A 3 17.83 1.89 -1.00
CA LEU A 3 17.13 0.69 -1.46
C LEU A 3 18.13 -0.39 -1.83
N SER A 4 17.85 -1.64 -1.45
CA SER A 4 18.63 -2.77 -1.91
C SER A 4 18.36 -3.05 -3.39
N ASP A 5 19.31 -3.70 -4.06
CA ASP A 5 19.15 -4.16 -5.44
C ASP A 5 17.93 -5.07 -5.61
N GLU A 6 17.66 -5.91 -4.61
CA GLU A 6 16.49 -6.80 -4.61
C GLU A 6 15.19 -6.00 -4.54
N ASP A 7 15.13 -4.95 -3.72
CA ASP A 7 13.95 -4.08 -3.63
C ASP A 7 13.72 -3.28 -4.90
N ILE A 8 14.80 -2.83 -5.55
CA ILE A 8 14.71 -2.13 -6.85
C ILE A 8 14.12 -3.07 -7.91
N LEU A 9 14.59 -4.31 -7.99
CA LEU A 9 14.07 -5.31 -8.93
C LEU A 9 12.59 -5.63 -8.66
N LYS A 10 12.21 -5.81 -7.39
CA LYS A 10 10.80 -6.00 -7.00
C LYS A 10 9.95 -4.80 -7.40
N PHE A 11 10.43 -3.59 -7.17
CA PHE A 11 9.72 -2.38 -7.54
C PHE A 11 9.51 -2.27 -9.06
N GLN A 12 10.53 -2.58 -9.87
CA GLN A 12 10.41 -2.62 -11.33
C GLN A 12 9.37 -3.65 -11.78
N ALA A 13 9.39 -4.85 -11.21
CA ALA A 13 8.43 -5.90 -11.53
C ALA A 13 6.99 -5.51 -11.17
N LEU A 14 6.78 -4.90 -10.00
CA LEU A 14 5.49 -4.38 -9.58
C LEU A 14 5.00 -3.26 -10.52
N TYR A 15 5.87 -2.31 -10.86
CA TYR A 15 5.50 -1.20 -11.73
C TYR A 15 5.05 -1.70 -13.12
N LYS A 16 5.74 -2.71 -13.66
CA LYS A 16 5.34 -3.36 -14.91
C LYS A 16 4.02 -4.12 -14.77
N SER A 17 3.80 -4.84 -13.67
CA SER A 17 2.59 -5.62 -13.44
C SER A 17 1.35 -4.72 -13.34
N GLU A 18 1.45 -3.63 -12.57
CA GLU A 18 0.31 -2.75 -12.28
C GLU A 18 0.04 -1.73 -13.40
N PHE A 19 1.09 -1.24 -14.08
CA PHE A 19 0.97 -0.16 -15.05
C PHE A 19 1.33 -0.55 -16.49
N GLY A 20 1.88 -1.75 -16.71
CA GLY A 20 2.33 -2.19 -18.04
C GLY A 20 3.58 -1.45 -18.55
N ILE A 21 4.27 -0.68 -17.69
CA ILE A 21 5.40 0.18 -18.06
C ILE A 21 6.69 -0.40 -17.48
N GLU A 22 7.70 -0.59 -18.31
CA GLU A 22 9.06 -0.85 -17.85
C GLU A 22 9.77 0.46 -17.48
N ILE A 23 10.46 0.46 -16.35
CA ILE A 23 11.22 1.61 -15.86
C ILE A 23 12.68 1.22 -15.68
N SER A 24 13.59 2.17 -15.84
CA SER A 24 15.01 1.93 -15.61
C SER A 24 15.29 1.67 -14.13
N ARG A 25 16.49 1.15 -13.84
CA ARG A 25 16.95 0.96 -12.45
C ARG A 25 17.02 2.29 -11.70
N GLU A 26 17.48 3.34 -12.37
CA GLU A 26 17.59 4.70 -11.81
C GLU A 26 16.21 5.29 -11.52
N ASP A 27 15.25 5.14 -12.45
CA ASP A 27 13.86 5.55 -12.23
C ASP A 27 13.22 4.81 -11.06
N ALA A 28 13.43 3.50 -10.99
CA ALA A 28 12.92 2.68 -9.89
C ALA A 28 13.52 3.10 -8.54
N TYR A 29 14.82 3.39 -8.50
CA TYR A 29 15.47 3.90 -7.30
C TYR A 29 14.89 5.25 -6.88
N GLU A 30 14.79 6.21 -7.79
CA GLU A 30 14.27 7.55 -7.49
C GLU A 30 12.83 7.50 -7.01
N LYS A 31 11.96 6.76 -7.71
CA LYS A 31 10.55 6.60 -7.36
C LYS A 31 10.38 5.85 -6.04
N GLY A 32 11.15 4.79 -5.82
CA GLY A 32 11.12 4.03 -4.57
C GLY A 32 11.54 4.86 -3.37
N ILE A 33 12.59 5.68 -3.50
CA ILE A 33 13.01 6.61 -2.43
C ILE A 33 11.93 7.66 -2.14
N LYS A 34 11.30 8.23 -3.17
CA LYS A 34 10.18 9.17 -2.99
C LYS A 34 8.99 8.51 -2.28
N LEU A 35 8.66 7.27 -2.63
CA LEU A 35 7.60 6.51 -1.98
C LEU A 35 7.90 6.27 -0.50
N LEU A 36 9.12 5.81 -0.18
CA LEU A 36 9.52 5.62 1.22
C LEU A 36 9.51 6.93 2.00
N GLY A 37 9.93 8.04 1.38
CA GLY A 37 9.87 9.37 1.97
C GLY A 37 8.44 9.79 2.30
N LEU A 38 7.53 9.64 1.34
CA LEU A 38 6.10 9.92 1.53
C LEU A 38 5.52 9.07 2.66
N MET A 39 5.71 7.75 2.60
CA MET A 39 5.20 6.83 3.61
C MET A 39 5.76 7.17 4.99
N SER A 40 7.05 7.48 5.10
CA SER A 40 7.64 7.86 6.39
C SER A 40 7.07 9.15 6.95
N ALA A 41 6.65 10.09 6.10
CA ALA A 41 6.05 11.35 6.53
C ALA A 41 4.58 11.22 6.93
N VAL A 42 3.83 10.31 6.30
CA VAL A 42 2.37 10.19 6.50
C VAL A 42 1.96 8.97 7.33
N TYR A 43 2.83 7.98 7.50
CA TYR A 43 2.50 6.76 8.23
C TYR A 43 2.37 7.05 9.73
N LYS A 44 1.14 6.95 10.22
CA LYS A 44 0.82 6.96 11.65
C LYS A 44 0.60 5.52 12.11
N PRO A 45 1.50 4.94 12.92
CA PRO A 45 1.26 3.62 13.49
C PRO A 45 0.03 3.67 14.40
N MET A 46 -0.73 2.60 14.38
CA MET A 46 -1.95 2.42 15.17
C MET A 46 -1.63 1.63 16.44
N SER A 47 -2.27 1.96 17.56
CA SER A 47 -2.20 1.13 18.76
C SER A 47 -2.99 -0.18 18.56
N GLU A 48 -2.71 -1.18 19.40
CA GLU A 48 -3.46 -2.43 19.38
C GLU A 48 -4.95 -2.20 19.68
N GLU A 49 -5.28 -1.32 20.62
CA GLU A 49 -6.65 -0.93 20.95
C GLU A 49 -7.38 -0.26 19.77
N GLU A 50 -6.70 0.66 19.07
CA GLU A 50 -7.25 1.31 17.86
C GLU A 50 -7.49 0.27 16.75
N TYR A 51 -6.59 -0.71 16.62
CA TYR A 51 -6.74 -1.81 15.67
C TYR A 51 -7.94 -2.69 16.01
N GLU A 52 -8.05 -3.14 17.27
CA GLU A 52 -9.16 -3.96 17.74
C GLU A 52 -10.51 -3.26 17.53
N PHE A 53 -10.59 -1.96 17.85
CA PHE A 53 -11.77 -1.14 17.62
C PHE A 53 -12.18 -1.12 16.15
N ILE A 54 -11.26 -0.86 15.23
CA ILE A 54 -11.54 -0.84 13.78
C ILE A 54 -11.96 -2.23 13.28
N GLN A 55 -11.31 -3.29 13.75
CA GLN A 55 -11.63 -4.65 13.34
C GLN A 55 -13.01 -5.10 13.84
N GLY A 56 -13.40 -4.70 15.05
CA GLY A 56 -14.76 -4.88 15.56
C GLY A 56 -15.77 -4.18 14.65
N HIS A 57 -15.59 -2.89 14.42
CA HIS A 57 -16.49 -2.09 13.58
C HIS A 57 -16.63 -2.66 12.15
N ARG A 58 -15.54 -3.14 11.55
CA ARG A 58 -15.56 -3.78 10.23
C ARG A 58 -16.43 -5.03 10.21
N LYS A 59 -16.35 -5.89 11.23
CA LYS A 59 -17.17 -7.11 11.31
C LYS A 59 -18.66 -6.77 11.42
N ASP A 60 -18.98 -5.75 12.21
CA ASP A 60 -20.37 -5.33 12.44
C ASP A 60 -21.00 -4.66 11.21
N THR A 61 -20.21 -3.91 10.44
CA THR A 61 -20.69 -3.18 9.25
C THR A 61 -20.61 -3.95 7.95
N LEU A 62 -19.82 -5.03 7.88
CA LEU A 62 -19.66 -5.84 6.66
C LEU A 62 -20.98 -6.40 6.09
N PRO A 63 -21.95 -6.87 6.90
CA PRO A 63 -23.25 -7.31 6.38
C PRO A 63 -24.03 -6.18 5.70
N LEU A 64 -24.00 -4.97 6.27
CA LEU A 64 -24.68 -3.78 5.72
C LEU A 64 -24.08 -3.37 4.38
N LEU A 65 -22.74 -3.39 4.27
CA LEU A 65 -22.04 -3.13 3.02
C LEU A 65 -22.39 -4.15 1.93
N LYS A 66 -22.43 -5.44 2.29
CA LYS A 66 -22.83 -6.52 1.36
C LYS A 66 -24.26 -6.37 0.88
N GLN A 67 -25.17 -5.92 1.75
CA GLN A 67 -26.55 -5.65 1.37
C GLN A 67 -26.63 -4.49 0.37
N ASN A 68 -25.91 -3.40 0.62
CA ASN A 68 -25.92 -2.22 -0.25
C ASN A 68 -25.31 -2.49 -1.64
N ILE A 69 -24.25 -3.31 -1.72
CA ILE A 69 -23.63 -3.69 -3.01
C ILE A 69 -24.54 -4.63 -3.82
N LYS A 70 -25.32 -5.51 -3.16
CA LYS A 70 -26.27 -6.40 -3.84
C LYS A 70 -27.51 -5.69 -4.38
N ASN A 71 -27.78 -4.47 -3.91
CA ASN A 71 -28.94 -3.68 -4.29
C ASN A 71 -28.62 -2.64 -5.40
N ILE A 72 -27.42 -2.69 -5.97
CA ILE A 72 -26.96 -1.92 -7.15
C ILE A 72 -26.87 -2.89 -8.33
#